data_AF-A0AAT9SP89-F1
#
_entry.id   AF-A0AAT9SP89-F1
#
_cell.length_a   1.000
_cell.length_b   1.000
_cell.length_c   1.000
_cell.angle_alpha   90.00
_cell.angle_beta   90.00
_cell.angle_gamma   90.00
#
_symmetry.space_group_name_H-M   'P 1'
#
loop_
_entity.id
_entity.type
_entity.pdbx_description
1 polymer ?
#
loop_
_entity_poly.entity_id
_entity_poly.type
_entity_poly.pdbx_seq_one_letter_code
_entity_poly.pdbx_strand_id
1 'polypeptide(L)'
;MRDTLELQQGAMLAAAARYFPSGTRVTKPVGGYFLWFEFPEQVDSLQLFQLALAQGISLAPGPIFSASQRFKHCARLNYGTPWDERSEQAMAMLGRIIASF
;
A
#
# COMPACT_ATOMS: atom_id res chain seq x y z
N MET A 1 23.21 3.26 -2.60
CA MET A 1 21.90 3.85 -2.20
C MET A 1 20.78 3.63 -3.21
N ARG A 2 21.03 3.46 -4.51
CA ARG A 2 19.98 3.12 -5.50
C ARG A 2 19.55 1.66 -5.44
N ASP A 3 20.51 0.74 -5.33
CA ASP A 3 20.27 -0.71 -5.31
C ASP A 3 19.38 -1.17 -4.14
N THR A 4 19.50 -0.52 -2.98
CA THR A 4 18.71 -0.85 -1.80
C THR A 4 17.23 -0.51 -1.97
N LEU A 5 16.91 0.59 -2.66
CA LEU A 5 15.52 1.00 -2.90
C LEU A 5 14.85 0.13 -3.96
N GLU A 6 15.60 -0.32 -4.97
CA GLU A 6 15.11 -1.26 -5.97
C GLU A 6 14.78 -2.62 -5.34
N LEU A 7 15.60 -3.11 -4.41
CA LEU A 7 15.33 -4.33 -3.66
C LEU A 7 14.07 -4.20 -2.79
N GLN A 8 13.95 -3.11 -2.02
CA GLN A 8 12.79 -2.85 -1.16
C GLN A 8 11.51 -2.71 -1.99
N GLN A 9 11.58 -2.05 -3.13
CA GLN A 9 10.48 -1.95 -4.07
C GLN A 9 10.06 -3.33 -4.59
N GLY A 10 11.02 -4.16 -5.02
CA GLY A 10 10.75 -5.50 -5.53
C GLY A 10 10.06 -6.37 -4.48
N ALA A 11 10.55 -6.31 -3.24
CA ALA A 11 9.96 -7.05 -2.11
C ALA A 11 8.52 -6.59 -1.82
N MET A 12 8.26 -5.28 -1.79
CA MET A 12 6.90 -4.74 -1.61
C MET A 12 5.95 -5.16 -2.73
N LEU A 13 6.39 -5.13 -3.99
CA LEU A 13 5.60 -5.57 -5.13
C LEU A 13 5.29 -7.08 -5.06
N ALA A 14 6.27 -7.90 -4.69
CA ALA A 14 6.08 -9.33 -4.52
C ALA A 14 5.10 -9.67 -3.40
N ALA A 15 5.20 -8.98 -2.26
CA ALA A 15 4.28 -9.13 -1.15
C ALA A 15 2.85 -8.69 -1.51
N ALA A 16 2.72 -7.55 -2.21
CA ALA A 16 1.42 -7.09 -2.70
C ALA A 16 0.78 -8.12 -3.65
N ALA A 17 1.54 -8.66 -4.59
CA ALA A 17 1.06 -9.69 -5.51
C ALA A 17 0.63 -10.99 -4.80
N ARG A 18 1.21 -11.29 -3.63
CA ARG A 18 0.89 -12.49 -2.84
C ARG A 18 -0.33 -12.30 -1.95
N TYR A 19 -0.49 -11.13 -1.33
CA TYR A 19 -1.46 -10.93 -0.25
C TYR A 19 -2.66 -10.05 -0.63
N PHE A 20 -2.52 -9.15 -1.60
CA PHE A 20 -3.62 -8.25 -1.96
C PHE A 20 -4.61 -8.95 -2.90
N PRO A 21 -5.91 -8.64 -2.79
CA PRO A 21 -6.93 -9.30 -3.59
C PRO A 21 -6.80 -8.97 -5.08
N SER A 22 -7.36 -9.84 -5.92
CA SER A 22 -7.50 -9.60 -7.35
C SER A 22 -8.21 -8.28 -7.63
N GLY A 23 -7.74 -7.56 -8.65
CA GLY A 23 -8.24 -6.22 -8.96
C GLY A 23 -7.36 -5.11 -8.36
N THR A 24 -6.42 -5.45 -7.47
CA THR A 24 -5.42 -4.49 -7.01
C THR A 24 -4.44 -4.15 -8.12
N ARG A 25 -4.30 -2.87 -8.46
CA ARG A 25 -3.34 -2.33 -9.42
C ARG A 25 -2.28 -1.53 -8.67
N VAL A 26 -1.07 -1.51 -9.22
CA VAL A 26 0.04 -0.73 -8.68
C VAL A 26 0.63 0.16 -9.76
N THR A 27 0.83 1.43 -9.43
CA THR A 27 1.50 2.41 -10.28
C THR A 27 2.82 2.82 -9.65
N LYS A 28 3.88 2.76 -10.45
CA LYS A 28 5.24 3.20 -10.07
C LYS A 28 5.48 4.61 -10.63
N PRO A 29 5.61 5.65 -9.78
CA PRO A 29 6.06 6.96 -10.23
C PRO A 29 7.53 6.92 -10.66
N VAL A 30 7.90 7.78 -11.63
CA VAL A 30 9.29 7.95 -12.07
C VAL A 30 10.06 8.70 -10.99
N GLY A 31 10.67 7.96 -10.08
CA GLY A 31 11.44 8.49 -8.95
C GLY A 31 10.66 8.54 -7.64
N GLY A 32 11.39 8.44 -6.53
CA GLY A 32 10.86 8.40 -5.17
C GLY A 32 11.01 7.04 -4.50
N TYR A 33 10.35 6.89 -3.36
CA TYR A 33 10.41 5.71 -2.50
C TYR A 33 9.00 5.25 -2.09
N PHE A 34 8.02 5.45 -2.98
CA PHE A 34 6.63 5.07 -2.73
C PHE A 34 5.96 4.42 -3.95
N LEU A 35 5.00 3.55 -3.68
CA LEU A 35 4.12 2.92 -4.66
C LEU A 35 2.70 3.41 -4.46
N TRP A 36 1.98 3.57 -5.56
CA TRP A 36 0.56 3.91 -5.54
C TRP A 36 -0.25 2.65 -5.82
N PHE A 37 -1.08 2.24 -4.86
CA PHE A 37 -1.97 1.10 -4.98
C PHE A 37 -3.38 1.59 -5.23
N GLU A 38 -4.05 0.95 -6.18
CA GLU A 38 -5.46 1.11 -6.47
C GLU A 38 -6.14 -0.23 -6.18
N PHE A 39 -7.01 -0.25 -5.19
CA PHE A 39 -7.72 -1.45 -4.73
C PHE A 39 -9.06 -1.61 -5.47
N PRO A 40 -9.80 -2.71 -5.26
CA PRO A 40 -11.18 -2.81 -5.74
C PRO A 40 -12.04 -1.62 -5.29
N GLU A 41 -13.01 -1.21 -6.11
CA GLU A 41 -13.82 0.01 -5.87
C GLU A 41 -14.60 -0.01 -4.55
N GLN A 42 -14.85 -1.19 -3.99
CA GLN A 42 -15.51 -1.39 -2.70
C GLN A 42 -14.64 -0.95 -1.51
N VAL A 43 -13.32 -0.84 -1.70
CA VAL A 43 -12.38 -0.52 -0.63
C VAL A 43 -12.38 0.99 -0.38
N ASP A 44 -12.76 1.39 0.83
CA ASP A 44 -12.55 2.77 1.29
C ASP A 44 -11.15 2.89 1.91
N SER A 45 -10.26 3.64 1.25
CA SER A 45 -8.89 3.86 1.70
C SER A 45 -8.77 4.62 3.03
N LEU A 46 -9.74 5.48 3.38
CA LEU A 46 -9.77 6.14 4.68
C LEU A 46 -10.12 5.14 5.78
N GLN A 47 -11.10 4.27 5.53
CA GLN A 47 -11.43 3.19 6.47
C GLN A 47 -10.26 2.19 6.58
N LEU A 48 -9.64 1.82 5.45
CA LEU A 48 -8.46 0.98 5.40
C LEU A 48 -7.32 1.60 6.22
N PHE A 49 -7.10 2.91 6.11
CA PHE A 49 -6.10 3.62 6.91
C PHE A 49 -6.40 3.50 8.41
N GLN A 50 -7.64 3.69 8.85
CA GLN A 50 -8.02 3.55 10.26
C GLN A 50 -7.79 2.11 10.77
N LEU A 51 -8.21 1.11 10.00
CA LEU A 51 -8.04 -0.31 10.35
C LEU A 51 -6.55 -0.70 10.38
N ALA A 52 -5.77 -0.26 9.40
CA ALA A 52 -4.33 -0.48 9.32
C ALA A 52 -3.60 0.18 10.49
N LEU A 53 -3.98 1.42 10.84
CA LEU A 53 -3.37 2.17 11.93
C LEU A 53 -3.59 1.49 13.29
N ALA A 54 -4.77 0.88 13.50
CA ALA A 54 -5.04 0.05 14.68
C ALA A 54 -4.13 -1.18 14.79
N GLN A 55 -3.57 -1.65 13.67
CA GLN A 55 -2.57 -2.73 13.62
C GLN A 55 -1.12 -2.20 13.61
N GLY A 56 -0.91 -0.89 13.80
CA GLY A 56 0.41 -0.26 13.77
C GLY A 56 0.99 -0.12 12.37
N ILE A 57 0.16 -0.17 11.32
CA ILE A 57 0.55 -0.04 9.92
C ILE A 57 0.13 1.33 9.41
N SER A 58 1.11 2.11 8.95
CA SER A 58 0.85 3.44 8.40
C SER A 58 0.85 3.41 6.88
N LEU A 59 -0.20 3.97 6.27
CA LEU A 59 -0.35 4.17 4.83
C LEU A 59 -0.99 5.54 4.59
N ALA A 60 -0.81 6.12 3.41
CA ALA A 60 -1.38 7.41 3.07
C ALA A 60 -2.61 7.23 2.16
N PRO A 61 -3.85 7.46 2.65
CA PRO A 61 -5.05 7.28 1.86
C PRO A 61 -5.15 8.29 0.70
N GLY A 62 -5.60 7.85 -0.47
CA GLY A 62 -5.69 8.63 -1.70
C GLY A 62 -6.46 9.96 -1.59
N PRO A 63 -7.60 10.03 -0.86
CA PRO A 63 -8.39 11.25 -0.73
C PRO A 63 -7.65 12.44 -0.13
N ILE A 64 -6.58 12.24 0.65
CA ILE A 64 -5.80 13.37 1.21
C ILE A 64 -5.00 14.12 0.15
N PHE A 65 -4.79 13.50 -1.02
CA PHE A 65 -4.07 14.08 -2.15
C PHE A 65 -5.02 14.72 -3.18
N SER A 66 -6.34 14.66 -2.96
CA SER A 66 -7.34 15.25 -3.86
C SER A 66 -8.25 16.20 -3.10
N ALA A 67 -8.24 17.48 -3.50
CA ALA A 67 -9.19 18.47 -3.00
C ALA A 67 -10.67 18.11 -3.30
N SER A 68 -10.91 17.14 -4.20
CA SER A 68 -12.24 16.66 -4.59
C SER A 68 -12.58 15.27 -4.05
N GLN A 69 -11.84 14.73 -3.07
CA GLN A 69 -11.99 13.35 -2.55
C GLN A 69 -12.03 12.26 -3.64
N ARG A 70 -11.33 12.48 -4.75
CA ARG A 70 -11.15 11.43 -5.77
C ARG A 70 -10.13 10.41 -5.25
N PHE A 71 -10.12 9.21 -5.85
CA PHE A 71 -9.22 8.11 -5.46
C PHE A 71 -9.54 7.49 -4.08
N LYS A 72 -10.84 7.33 -3.77
CA LYS A 72 -11.30 6.72 -2.51
C LYS A 72 -10.79 5.31 -2.29
N HIS A 73 -10.53 4.57 -3.35
CA HIS A 73 -10.00 3.20 -3.35
C HIS A 73 -8.49 3.14 -3.59
N CYS A 74 -7.76 4.25 -3.46
CA CYS A 74 -6.31 4.26 -3.65
C CYS A 74 -5.57 4.55 -2.34
N ALA A 75 -4.36 4.02 -2.21
CA ALA A 75 -3.45 4.40 -1.14
C ALA A 75 -2.00 4.41 -1.60
N ARG A 76 -1.18 5.18 -0.89
CA ARG A 76 0.27 5.25 -1.10
C ARG A 76 1.00 4.54 0.04
N LEU A 77 1.89 3.62 -0.33
CA LEU A 77 2.81 2.93 0.59
C LEU A 77 4.25 3.35 0.32
N ASN A 78 5.04 3.43 1.39
CA ASN A 78 6.44 3.85 1.37
C ASN A 78 7.36 2.63 1.50
N TYR A 79 8.32 2.50 0.60
CA TYR A 79 9.38 1.47 0.62
C TYR A 79 10.77 2.09 0.82
N GLY A 80 10.86 3.25 1.46
CA GLY A 80 12.14 3.91 1.81
C GLY A 80 12.81 3.32 3.05
N THR A 81 12.10 2.48 3.79
CA THR A 81 12.61 1.76 4.96
C THR A 81 13.02 0.34 4.58
N PRO A 82 14.16 -0.17 5.12
CA PRO A 82 14.61 -1.54 4.90
C PRO A 82 13.49 -2.56 5.03
N TRP A 83 13.39 -3.43 4.02
CA TRP A 83 12.44 -4.52 4.04
C TRP A 83 12.86 -5.54 5.08
N ASP A 84 11.95 -5.88 5.97
CA ASP A 84 12.14 -6.83 7.05
C ASP A 84 10.90 -7.71 7.23
N GLU A 85 10.95 -8.63 8.19
CA GLU A 85 9.84 -9.52 8.50
C GLU A 85 8.58 -8.73 8.93
N ARG A 86 8.76 -7.60 9.62
CA ARG A 86 7.66 -6.73 10.01
C ARG A 86 6.95 -6.12 8.80
N SER A 87 7.70 -5.75 7.77
CA SER A 87 7.16 -5.24 6.50
C SER A 87 6.35 -6.30 5.76
N GLU A 88 6.86 -7.53 5.71
CA GLU A 88 6.14 -8.69 5.13
C GLU A 88 4.83 -8.96 5.89
N GLN A 89 4.87 -9.00 7.23
CA GLN A 89 3.70 -9.22 8.08
C GLN A 89 2.68 -8.08 7.94
N ALA A 90 3.14 -6.83 7.82
CA ALA A 90 2.27 -5.68 7.58
C ALA A 90 1.53 -5.81 6.24
N MET A 91 2.22 -6.21 5.18
CA MET A 91 1.58 -6.44 3.87
C MET A 91 0.57 -7.60 3.91
N ALA A 92 0.89 -8.68 4.60
CA ALA A 92 -0.05 -9.79 4.80
C ALA A 92 -1.30 -9.35 5.59
N MET A 93 -1.12 -8.55 6.65
CA MET A 93 -2.23 -7.99 7.42
C MET A 93 -3.08 -7.03 6.58
N LEU A 94 -2.45 -6.14 5.82
CA LEU A 94 -3.17 -5.25 4.90
C LEU A 94 -4.00 -6.04 3.90
N GLY A 95 -3.44 -7.09 3.29
CA GLY A 95 -4.17 -7.98 2.38
C GLY A 95 -5.45 -8.55 3.00
N ARG A 96 -5.36 -9.01 4.26
CA ARG A 96 -6.52 -9.51 5.02
C ARG A 96 -7.57 -8.44 5.28
N ILE A 97 -7.15 -7.23 5.66
CA ILE A 97 -8.07 -6.11 5.88
C ILE A 97 -8.76 -5.72 4.57
N ILE A 98 -8.01 -5.59 3.48
CA ILE A 98 -8.56 -5.23 2.16
C ILE A 98 -9.56 -6.29 1.68
N ALA A 99 -9.29 -7.58 1.93
CA ALA A 99 -10.21 -8.67 1.58
C ALA A 99 -11.48 -8.75 2.46
N SER A 100 -11.57 -7.95 3.53
CA SER A 100 -12.75 -7.89 4.41
C SER A 100 -13.75 -6.79 4.09
N PHE A 101 -13.45 -5.94 3.10
CA PHE A 101 -14.38 -4.97 2.52
C PHE A 101 -15.36 -5.67 1.57
#